data_AF-A0A965LBR9-F1
#
_entry.id   AF-A0A965LBR9-F1
#
_cell.length_a   1.000
_cell.length_b   1.000
_cell.length_c   1.000
_cell.angle_alpha   90.00
_cell.angle_beta   90.00
_cell.angle_gamma   90.00
#
_symmetry.space_group_name_H-M   'P 1'
#
loop_
_entity.id
_entity.type
_entity.pdbx_description
1 polymer ?
#
loop_
_entity_poly.entity_id
_entity_poly.type
_entity_poly.pdbx_seq_one_letter_code
_entity_poly.pdbx_strand_id
1 'polypeptide(L)'
;MRRQLPLAFLAAASLLGADLGQSVHPGQGLAVPSDRALLLNEAIDRALVNNLGLSVTRLDALKSGDGIDLAEAGFDTVFAWRNATGGALSSAERAAGDPVTRAYDSDVTLTRKFTWGGTLSLGAGMARGWTDGATARTASNFDFNSSVTYTQPLLRNGWQAVNLTSLISARQFAVRSRLAL
;
A
#
# COMPACT_ATOMS: atom_id res chain seq x y z
N MET A 1 29.20 0.67 -6.71
CA MET A 1 28.91 1.38 -5.45
C MET A 1 27.57 0.86 -4.93
N ARG A 2 27.58 -0.16 -4.08
CA ARG A 2 27.63 -0.15 -2.59
C ARG A 2 26.23 -0.44 -2.04
N ARG A 3 26.03 -1.73 -1.72
CA ARG A 3 24.93 -2.32 -0.97
C ARG A 3 24.93 -1.72 0.44
N GLN A 4 24.00 -0.81 0.75
CA GLN A 4 23.82 -0.27 2.10
C GLN A 4 22.34 -0.05 2.38
N LEU A 5 21.60 -1.13 2.62
CA LEU A 5 20.24 -1.03 3.17
C LEU A 5 19.81 -2.11 4.17
N PRO A 6 20.57 -3.20 4.48
CA PRO A 6 20.15 -4.09 5.57
C PRO A 6 20.69 -3.70 6.95
N LEU A 7 21.62 -2.74 7.06
CA LEU A 7 22.32 -2.43 8.32
C LEU A 7 21.52 -1.49 9.26
N ALA A 8 20.60 -0.70 8.73
CA ALA A 8 19.78 0.22 9.54
C ALA A 8 18.69 -0.49 10.35
N PHE A 9 18.23 -1.66 9.91
CA PHE A 9 17.22 -2.44 10.63
C PHE A 9 17.81 -3.19 11.83
N LEU A 10 19.09 -3.59 11.78
CA LEU A 10 19.74 -4.31 12.87
C LEU A 10 20.11 -3.39 14.06
N ALA A 11 20.34 -2.10 13.81
CA ALA A 11 20.68 -1.12 14.85
C ALA A 11 19.49 -0.75 15.76
N ALA A 12 18.26 -0.80 15.23
CA ALA A 12 17.06 -0.53 16.03
C ALA A 12 16.75 -1.64 17.04
N ALA A 13 17.13 -2.89 16.73
CA ALA A 13 16.95 -4.03 17.64
C ALA A 13 17.96 -4.05 18.80
N SER A 14 19.15 -3.45 18.62
CA SER A 14 20.17 -3.38 19.69
C SER A 14 19.96 -2.25 20.70
N LEU A 15 19.19 -1.21 20.36
CA LEU A 15 18.96 -0.06 21.24
C LEU A 15 17.83 -0.27 22.25
N LEU A 16 17.00 -1.33 22.11
CA LEU A 16 16.01 -1.70 23.11
C LEU A 16 16.58 -2.59 24.24
N GLY A 17 17.88 -2.92 24.19
CA GLY A 17 18.54 -3.84 25.13
C GLY A 17 19.74 -3.23 25.87
N ALA A 18 19.98 -1.92 25.76
CA ALA A 18 21.13 -1.26 26.38
C ALA A 18 20.67 -0.06 27.22
N ASP A 19 19.92 -0.36 28.28
CA ASP A 19 19.95 0.49 29.47
C ASP A 19 20.37 -0.38 30.65
N LEU A 20 21.09 0.22 31.60
CA LEU A 20 21.73 -0.36 32.78
C LEU A 20 23.20 -0.78 32.61
N GLY A 21 24.06 0.23 32.48
CA GLY A 21 25.32 0.21 33.20
C GLY A 21 25.06 0.28 34.70
N GLN A 22 25.14 -0.86 35.40
CA GLN A 22 25.38 -0.85 36.84
C GLN A 22 26.16 -2.12 37.23
N SER A 23 27.40 -1.89 37.65
CA SER A 23 28.32 -2.89 38.20
C SER A 23 27.71 -3.56 39.44
N VAL A 24 27.45 -4.87 39.37
CA VAL A 24 26.99 -5.67 40.51
C VAL A 24 28.04 -6.75 40.84
N HIS A 25 28.41 -6.76 42.12
CA HIS A 25 29.31 -7.67 42.80
C HIS A 25 28.91 -9.15 42.63
N PRO A 26 29.85 -10.12 42.76
CA PRO A 26 29.52 -11.53 42.79
C PRO A 26 28.91 -11.85 44.15
N GLY A 27 27.58 -11.81 44.25
CA GLY A 27 26.91 -12.07 45.52
C GLY A 27 25.46 -11.65 45.57
N GLN A 28 24.67 -11.89 44.51
CA GLN A 28 23.22 -11.88 44.64
C GLN A 28 22.66 -13.06 43.85
N GLY A 29 22.18 -14.05 44.60
CA GLY A 29 21.56 -15.23 44.05
C GLY A 29 20.39 -14.85 43.14
N LEU A 30 20.11 -15.74 42.19
CA LEU A 30 18.84 -15.78 41.47
C LEU A 30 17.73 -15.81 42.52
N ALA A 31 17.17 -14.63 42.81
CA ALA A 31 15.92 -14.52 43.52
C ALA A 31 14.86 -15.10 42.58
N VAL A 32 14.66 -16.41 42.68
CA VAL A 32 13.38 -17.03 42.33
C VAL A 32 12.34 -16.16 43.01
N PRO A 33 11.41 -15.53 42.26
CA PRO A 33 10.37 -14.74 42.92
C PRO A 33 9.71 -15.70 43.91
N SER A 34 9.77 -15.33 45.19
CA SER A 34 9.04 -16.04 46.24
C SER A 34 7.65 -16.31 45.70
N ASP A 35 7.22 -17.56 45.81
CA ASP A 35 5.89 -18.06 45.47
C ASP A 35 4.84 -17.34 46.34
N ARG A 36 4.69 -16.03 46.10
CA ARG A 36 3.75 -15.16 46.75
C ARG A 36 2.45 -15.50 46.06
N ALA A 37 1.64 -16.31 46.72
CA ALA A 37 0.27 -16.57 46.31
C ALA A 37 -0.39 -15.21 46.01
N LEU A 38 -0.58 -14.94 44.72
CA LEU A 38 -1.26 -13.75 44.25
C LEU A 38 -2.69 -13.79 44.78
N LEU A 39 -3.18 -12.65 45.25
CA LEU A 39 -4.61 -12.53 45.50
C LEU A 39 -5.35 -12.75 44.17
N LEU A 40 -6.54 -13.33 44.22
CA LEU A 40 -7.28 -13.71 43.01
C LEU A 40 -7.46 -12.55 42.02
N ASN A 41 -7.69 -11.33 42.52
CA ASN A 41 -7.76 -10.12 41.72
C ASN A 41 -6.43 -9.80 41.01
N GLU A 42 -5.30 -9.88 41.70
CA GLU A 42 -3.97 -9.65 41.11
C GLU A 42 -3.63 -10.72 40.07
N ALA A 43 -4.04 -11.96 40.30
CA ALA A 43 -3.90 -13.04 39.33
C ALA A 43 -4.77 -12.82 38.09
N ILE A 44 -6.00 -12.32 38.26
CA ILE A 44 -6.91 -11.96 37.16
C ILE A 44 -6.35 -10.80 36.36
N ASP A 45 -5.91 -9.72 36.99
CA ASP A 45 -5.35 -8.55 36.30
C ASP A 45 -4.09 -8.94 35.50
N ARG A 46 -3.21 -9.73 36.11
CA ARG A 46 -2.01 -10.23 35.43
C ARG A 46 -2.36 -11.16 34.28
N ALA A 47 -3.39 -12.00 34.42
CA ALA A 47 -3.89 -12.84 33.34
C ALA A 47 -4.49 -11.99 32.22
N LEU A 48 -5.35 -11.01 32.51
CA LEU A 48 -5.96 -10.14 31.49
C LEU A 48 -4.92 -9.34 30.69
N VAL A 49 -3.85 -8.88 31.34
CA VAL A 49 -2.77 -8.12 30.67
C VAL A 49 -1.87 -9.02 29.82
N ASN A 50 -1.56 -10.24 30.27
CA ASN A 50 -0.57 -11.10 29.61
C ASN A 50 -1.19 -12.28 28.84
N ASN A 51 -2.53 -12.36 28.75
CA ASN A 51 -3.19 -13.41 28.00
C ASN A 51 -3.02 -13.16 26.49
N LEU A 52 -2.18 -13.99 25.87
CA LEU A 52 -1.91 -13.95 24.44
C LEU A 52 -3.18 -14.21 23.61
N GLY A 53 -4.08 -15.09 24.08
CA GLY A 53 -5.36 -15.36 23.43
C GLY A 53 -6.25 -14.11 23.36
N LEU A 54 -6.40 -13.38 24.47
CA LEU A 54 -7.13 -12.11 24.51
C LEU A 54 -6.46 -11.05 23.63
N SER A 55 -5.14 -11.04 23.57
CA SER A 55 -4.38 -10.13 22.70
C SER A 55 -4.63 -10.43 21.22
N VAL A 56 -4.68 -11.71 20.82
CA VAL A 56 -5.04 -12.15 19.46
C VAL A 56 -6.48 -11.77 19.14
N THR A 57 -7.44 -12.03 20.02
CA THR A 57 -8.85 -11.64 19.81
C THR A 57 -9.00 -10.13 19.62
N ARG A 58 -8.28 -9.31 20.40
CA ARG A 58 -8.26 -7.85 20.23
C ARG A 58 -7.68 -7.45 18.87
N LEU A 59 -6.58 -8.08 18.45
CA LEU A 59 -5.94 -7.81 17.18
C LEU A 59 -6.84 -8.20 15.98
N ASP A 60 -7.55 -9.31 16.07
CA ASP A 60 -8.51 -9.73 15.04
C ASP A 60 -9.70 -8.77 14.96
N ALA A 61 -10.17 -8.23 16.10
CA ALA A 61 -11.17 -7.17 16.12
C ALA A 61 -10.67 -5.89 15.43
N LEU A 62 -9.42 -5.48 15.67
CA LEU A 62 -8.82 -4.33 14.99
C LEU A 62 -8.72 -4.55 13.47
N LYS A 63 -8.19 -5.70 13.03
CA LYS A 63 -8.12 -6.09 11.61
C LYS A 63 -9.47 -6.10 10.92
N SER A 64 -10.52 -6.49 11.63
CA SER A 64 -11.88 -6.47 11.07
C SER A 64 -12.39 -5.06 10.79
N GLY A 65 -11.92 -4.06 11.55
CA GLY A 65 -12.16 -2.64 11.27
C GLY A 65 -11.46 -2.21 9.99
N ASP A 66 -10.16 -2.49 9.87
CA ASP A 66 -9.37 -2.19 8.66
C ASP A 66 -9.97 -2.84 7.40
N GLY A 67 -10.61 -4.01 7.56
CA GLY A 67 -11.31 -4.71 6.47
C GLY A 67 -12.51 -3.93 5.92
N ILE A 68 -13.21 -3.13 6.74
CA ILE A 68 -14.27 -2.24 6.27
C ILE A 68 -13.65 -1.12 5.43
N ASP A 69 -12.61 -0.47 5.95
CA ASP A 69 -11.95 0.66 5.28
C ASP A 69 -11.39 0.24 3.92
N LEU A 70 -10.79 -0.96 3.82
CA LEU A 70 -10.31 -1.51 2.56
C LEU A 70 -11.45 -1.82 1.58
N ALA A 71 -12.59 -2.30 2.07
CA ALA A 71 -13.76 -2.56 1.24
C ALA A 71 -14.41 -1.25 0.73
N GLU A 72 -14.39 -0.19 1.53
CA GLU A 72 -14.84 1.15 1.15
C GLU A 72 -13.90 1.80 0.14
N ALA A 73 -12.58 1.66 0.34
CA ALA A 73 -11.54 2.15 -0.57
C ALA A 73 -11.68 1.59 -2.00
N GLY A 74 -12.30 0.42 -2.16
CA GLY A 74 -12.62 -0.15 -3.48
C GLY A 74 -13.59 0.70 -4.32
N PHE A 75 -14.29 1.66 -3.73
CA PHE A 75 -15.18 2.62 -4.40
C PHE A 75 -14.58 4.02 -4.53
N ASP A 76 -13.38 4.23 -3.99
CA ASP A 76 -12.67 5.49 -4.12
C ASP A 76 -12.21 5.71 -5.56
N THR A 77 -11.89 6.97 -5.83
CA THR A 77 -11.40 7.35 -7.16
C THR A 77 -9.92 7.02 -7.26
N VAL A 78 -9.57 6.16 -8.21
CA VAL A 78 -8.18 5.80 -8.51
C VAL A 78 -7.64 6.75 -9.56
N PHE A 79 -6.56 7.44 -9.22
CA PHE A 79 -5.78 8.26 -10.15
C PHE A 79 -4.51 7.51 -10.55
N ALA A 80 -4.26 7.41 -11.84
CA ALA A 80 -3.04 6.86 -12.40
C ALA A 80 -2.44 7.86 -13.39
N TRP A 81 -1.12 8.06 -13.31
CA TRP A 81 -0.37 8.86 -14.27
C TRP A 81 0.86 8.08 -14.72
N ARG A 82 1.02 7.95 -16.04
CA ARG A 82 2.12 7.25 -16.67
C ARG A 82 2.83 8.21 -17.61
N ASN A 83 4.15 8.26 -17.49
CA ASN A 83 5.01 8.94 -18.46
C ASN A 83 5.96 7.92 -19.07
N ALA A 84 6.14 7.98 -20.39
CA ALA A 84 7.09 7.17 -21.11
C ALA A 84 7.91 8.05 -22.06
N THR A 85 9.21 7.80 -22.13
CA THR A 85 10.12 8.43 -23.10
C THR A 85 10.69 7.35 -23.99
N GLY A 86 10.63 7.57 -25.30
CA GLY A 86 11.16 6.67 -26.32
C GLY A 86 12.24 7.35 -27.15
N GLY A 87 13.04 6.51 -27.82
CA GLY A 87 14.15 6.93 -28.68
C GLY A 87 15.48 6.83 -27.97
N ALA A 88 16.36 5.97 -28.47
CA ALA A 88 17.72 5.80 -28.01
C ALA A 88 18.66 5.79 -29.22
N LEU A 89 19.89 6.26 -28.99
CA LEU A 89 21.01 6.14 -29.92
C LEU A 89 22.13 5.39 -29.22
N SER A 90 22.76 4.48 -29.95
CA SER A 90 24.06 3.95 -29.56
C SER A 90 25.13 5.05 -29.58
N SER A 91 26.26 4.77 -28.93
CA SER A 91 27.39 5.71 -28.89
C SER A 91 27.98 5.97 -30.29
N ALA A 92 27.94 4.98 -31.19
CA ALA A 92 28.46 5.10 -32.55
C ALA A 92 27.55 5.97 -33.43
N GLU A 93 26.23 5.74 -33.40
CA GLU A 93 25.25 6.55 -34.14
C GLU A 93 25.26 8.01 -33.67
N ARG A 94 25.44 8.24 -32.36
CA ARG A 94 25.61 9.59 -31.81
C ARG A 94 26.87 10.27 -32.34
N ALA A 95 27.97 9.53 -32.49
CA ALA A 95 29.23 10.07 -33.02
C ALA A 95 29.15 10.36 -34.53
N ALA A 96 28.37 9.56 -35.27
CA ALA A 96 28.07 9.78 -36.68
C ALA A 96 27.11 10.97 -36.93
N GLY A 97 26.45 11.47 -35.89
CA GLY A 97 25.49 12.58 -36.00
C GLY A 97 24.12 12.14 -36.53
N ASP A 98 23.82 10.84 -36.47
CA ASP A 98 22.61 10.26 -37.03
C ASP A 98 21.34 10.82 -36.34
N PRO A 99 20.27 11.11 -37.10
CA PRO A 99 19.03 11.57 -36.52
C PRO A 99 18.31 10.46 -35.74
N VAL A 100 17.74 10.82 -34.60
CA VAL A 100 16.91 9.92 -33.77
C VAL A 100 15.50 10.45 -33.62
N THR A 101 14.53 9.57 -33.88
CA THR A 101 13.13 9.82 -33.53
C THR A 101 12.95 9.58 -32.03
N ARG A 102 12.52 10.63 -31.35
CA ARG A 102 12.16 10.64 -29.94
C ARG A 102 10.65 10.65 -29.80
N ALA A 103 10.18 10.00 -28.75
CA ALA A 103 8.79 10.00 -28.36
C ALA A 103 8.67 10.36 -26.87
N TYR A 104 7.62 11.05 -26.52
CA TYR A 104 7.19 11.28 -25.14
C TYR A 104 5.70 11.04 -25.05
N ASP A 105 5.29 10.13 -24.18
CA ASP A 105 3.90 9.83 -23.90
C ASP A 105 3.60 10.17 -22.44
N SER A 106 2.47 10.82 -22.19
CA SER A 106 1.96 11.09 -20.85
C SER A 106 0.47 10.81 -20.82
N ASP A 107 0.07 9.82 -20.02
CA ASP A 107 -1.32 9.38 -19.90
C ASP A 107 -1.78 9.50 -18.46
N VAL A 108 -2.91 10.16 -18.27
CA VAL A 108 -3.61 10.29 -16.99
C VAL A 108 -4.93 9.54 -17.09
N THR A 109 -5.21 8.70 -16.10
CA THR A 109 -6.46 7.95 -15.99
C THR A 109 -7.08 8.16 -14.61
N LEU A 110 -8.38 8.42 -14.59
CA LEU A 110 -9.20 8.51 -13.39
C LEU A 110 -10.30 7.46 -13.48
N THR A 111 -10.31 6.52 -12.54
CA THR A 111 -11.28 5.42 -12.52
C THR A 111 -12.05 5.43 -11.21
N ARG A 112 -13.38 5.34 -11.28
CA ARG A 112 -14.24 5.23 -10.10
C ARG A 112 -15.29 4.16 -10.28
N LYS A 113 -15.40 3.27 -9.29
CA LYS A 113 -16.48 2.29 -9.17
C LYS A 113 -17.64 2.90 -8.38
N PHE A 114 -18.87 2.71 -8.83
CA PHE A 114 -20.05 3.20 -8.11
C PHE A 114 -20.75 2.11 -7.31
N THR A 115 -21.27 2.48 -6.14
CA THR A 115 -22.01 1.61 -5.23
C THR A 115 -23.33 1.12 -5.83
N TRP A 116 -23.98 1.94 -6.66
CA TRP A 116 -25.21 1.61 -7.38
C TRP A 116 -24.97 0.77 -8.64
N GLY A 117 -23.71 0.49 -8.99
CA GLY A 117 -23.33 -0.31 -10.16
C GLY A 117 -22.47 0.44 -11.16
N GLY A 118 -21.66 -0.32 -11.90
CA GLY A 118 -20.83 0.21 -12.99
C GLY A 118 -19.53 0.90 -12.56
N THR A 119 -18.73 1.24 -13.58
CA THR A 119 -17.42 1.88 -13.44
C THR A 119 -17.29 3.00 -14.47
N LEU A 120 -16.91 4.19 -14.02
CA LEU A 120 -16.53 5.31 -14.89
C LEU A 120 -15.02 5.40 -14.96
N SER A 121 -14.49 5.46 -16.18
CA SER A 121 -13.08 5.68 -16.48
C SER A 121 -12.94 6.91 -17.37
N LEU A 122 -12.19 7.89 -16.92
CA LEU A 122 -11.81 9.08 -17.67
C LEU A 122 -10.32 8.97 -17.99
N GLY A 123 -9.93 9.22 -19.23
CA GLY A 123 -8.53 9.21 -19.65
C GLY A 123 -8.20 10.47 -20.42
N ALA A 124 -6.99 10.98 -20.25
CA ALA A 124 -6.41 12.03 -21.08
C ALA A 124 -4.96 11.68 -21.36
N GLY A 125 -4.55 11.77 -22.61
CA GLY A 125 -3.21 11.44 -23.04
C GLY A 125 -2.63 12.52 -23.93
N MET A 126 -1.30 12.67 -23.86
CA MET A 126 -0.54 13.42 -24.84
C MET A 126 0.62 12.58 -25.34
N ALA A 127 0.83 12.57 -26.65
CA ALA A 127 2.00 12.01 -27.28
C ALA A 127 2.73 13.13 -28.04
N ARG A 128 4.04 13.21 -27.87
CA ARG A 128 4.91 14.13 -28.59
C ARG A 128 5.98 13.34 -29.32
N GLY A 129 6.02 13.48 -30.65
CA GLY A 129 7.08 12.93 -31.50
C GLY A 129 7.97 14.05 -32.03
N TRP A 130 9.28 13.86 -32.03
CA TRP A 130 10.22 14.75 -32.71
C TRP A 130 11.47 14.01 -33.15
N THR A 131 12.19 14.56 -34.13
CA THR A 131 13.49 14.04 -34.57
C THR A 131 14.58 15.02 -34.20
N ASP A 132 15.63 14.54 -33.57
CA ASP A 132 16.81 15.33 -33.21
C ASP A 132 18.08 14.69 -33.78
N GLY A 133 19.01 15.50 -34.27
CA GLY A 133 20.21 15.05 -34.97
C GLY A 133 21.12 16.23 -35.32
N ALA A 134 22.35 15.94 -35.79
CA ALA A 134 23.31 16.99 -36.11
C ALA A 134 22.88 17.84 -37.32
N THR A 135 22.15 17.24 -38.27
CA THR A 135 21.75 17.86 -39.54
C THR A 135 20.24 17.83 -39.80
N ALA A 136 19.47 17.08 -39.02
CA ALA A 136 18.02 16.96 -39.17
C ALA A 136 17.32 17.24 -37.85
N ARG A 137 16.51 18.30 -37.83
CA ARG A 137 15.58 18.64 -36.76
C ARG A 137 14.19 18.80 -37.35
N THR A 138 13.26 17.99 -36.88
CA THR A 138 11.85 18.14 -37.28
C THR A 138 11.10 18.93 -36.24
N ALA A 139 10.05 19.65 -36.68
CA ALA A 139 9.11 20.27 -35.75
C ALA A 139 8.48 19.18 -34.86
N SER A 140 8.22 19.51 -33.60
CA SER A 140 7.53 18.59 -32.70
C SER A 140 6.09 18.41 -33.15
N ASN A 141 5.68 17.15 -33.28
CA ASN A 141 4.30 16.77 -33.54
C ASN A 141 3.66 16.40 -32.19
N PHE A 142 2.47 16.94 -31.93
CA PHE A 142 1.71 16.65 -30.73
C PHE A 142 0.39 16.00 -31.10
N ASP A 143 0.06 14.92 -30.41
CA ASP A 143 -1.25 14.26 -30.43
C ASP A 143 -1.83 14.33 -29.01
N PHE A 144 -3.08 14.76 -28.92
CA PHE A 144 -3.81 14.85 -27.67
C PHE A 144 -5.06 13.98 -27.78
N ASN A 145 -5.27 13.12 -26.80
CA ASN A 145 -6.45 12.27 -26.73
C ASN A 145 -7.18 12.45 -25.40
N SER A 146 -8.48 12.22 -25.44
CA SER A 146 -9.33 12.15 -24.26
C SER A 146 -10.33 11.02 -24.44
N SER A 147 -10.60 10.27 -23.38
CA SER A 147 -11.54 9.15 -23.38
C SER A 147 -12.45 9.22 -22.18
N VAL A 148 -13.72 8.84 -22.40
CA VAL A 148 -14.73 8.69 -21.35
C VAL A 148 -15.40 7.35 -21.60
N THR A 149 -15.22 6.43 -20.67
CA THR A 149 -15.79 5.09 -20.74
C THR A 149 -16.65 4.85 -19.51
N TYR A 150 -17.90 4.47 -19.73
CA TYR A 150 -18.79 4.03 -18.67
C TYR A 150 -19.20 2.58 -18.93
N THR A 151 -18.79 1.68 -18.04
CA THR A 151 -19.11 0.26 -18.13
C THR A 151 -20.27 -0.04 -17.20
N GLN A 152 -21.45 -0.35 -17.77
CA GLN A 152 -22.61 -0.79 -17.01
C GLN A 152 -22.82 -2.30 -17.12
N PRO A 153 -23.19 -2.96 -16.00
CA PRO A 153 -23.64 -4.34 -16.06
C PRO A 153 -25.00 -4.44 -16.76
N LEU A 154 -25.23 -5.56 -17.47
CA LEU A 154 -26.41 -5.78 -18.31
C LEU A 154 -27.74 -5.83 -17.56
N LEU A 155 -27.71 -6.04 -16.23
CA LEU A 155 -28.89 -6.08 -15.38
C LEU A 155 -28.94 -4.85 -14.46
N ARG A 156 -29.98 -4.05 -14.61
CA ARG A 156 -30.29 -2.92 -13.72
C ARG A 156 -30.39 -3.43 -12.28
N ASN A 157 -29.59 -2.86 -11.38
CA ASN A 157 -29.50 -3.21 -9.95
C ASN A 157 -29.02 -4.65 -9.61
N GLY A 158 -28.91 -5.57 -10.58
CA GLY A 158 -28.50 -6.95 -10.32
C GLY A 158 -27.07 -7.09 -9.78
N TRP A 159 -26.21 -6.14 -10.12
CA TRP A 159 -24.81 -6.09 -9.66
C TRP A 159 -24.58 -5.13 -8.49
N GLN A 160 -25.62 -4.44 -7.99
CA GLN A 160 -25.49 -3.63 -6.77
C GLN A 160 -25.16 -4.53 -5.58
N ALA A 161 -25.89 -5.64 -5.44
CA ALA A 161 -25.63 -6.64 -4.40
C ALA A 161 -24.21 -7.23 -4.53
N VAL A 162 -23.78 -7.56 -5.76
CA VAL A 162 -22.45 -8.12 -6.04
C VAL A 162 -21.34 -7.09 -5.74
N ASN A 163 -21.53 -5.84 -6.15
CA ASN A 163 -20.56 -4.78 -5.90
C ASN A 163 -20.40 -4.49 -4.41
N LEU A 164 -21.49 -4.49 -3.66
CA LEU A 164 -21.49 -4.25 -2.22
C LEU A 164 -21.14 -5.48 -1.39
N THR A 165 -21.00 -6.67 -1.99
CA THR A 165 -20.79 -7.92 -1.24
C THR A 165 -19.55 -7.84 -0.36
N SER A 166 -18.42 -7.34 -0.89
CA SER A 166 -17.19 -7.17 -0.10
C SER A 166 -17.41 -6.26 1.12
N LEU A 167 -18.13 -5.15 0.93
CA LEU A 167 -18.43 -4.20 1.99
C LEU A 167 -19.40 -4.78 3.04
N ILE A 168 -20.45 -5.48 2.59
CA ILE A 168 -21.42 -6.13 3.47
C ILE A 168 -20.74 -7.23 4.29
N SER A 169 -19.93 -8.08 3.65
CA SER A 169 -19.18 -9.14 4.33
C SER A 169 -18.18 -8.58 5.34
N ALA A 170 -17.44 -7.51 4.99
CA ALA A 170 -16.54 -6.83 5.91
C ALA A 170 -17.27 -6.29 7.15
N ARG A 171 -18.41 -5.63 6.95
CA ARG A 171 -19.25 -5.12 8.05
C ARG A 171 -19.80 -6.24 8.93
N GLN A 172 -20.28 -7.33 8.35
CA GLN A 172 -20.76 -8.50 9.10
C GLN A 172 -19.64 -9.14 9.92
N PHE A 173 -18.45 -9.26 9.35
CA PHE A 173 -17.28 -9.80 10.04
C PHE A 173 -16.86 -8.91 11.22
N ALA A 174 -16.84 -7.59 11.02
CA ALA A 174 -16.53 -6.62 12.08
C ALA A 174 -17.54 -6.60 13.23
N VAL A 175 -18.84 -6.81 12.94
CA VAL A 175 -19.85 -6.95 13.99
C VAL A 175 -19.63 -8.24 14.78
N ARG A 176 -19.34 -9.35 14.10
CA ARG A 176 -19.11 -10.65 14.76
C ARG A 176 -17.84 -10.65 15.61
N SER A 177 -16.77 -10.03 15.14
CA SER A 177 -15.50 -9.93 15.89
C SER A 177 -15.65 -9.08 17.16
N ARG A 178 -16.47 -8.02 17.12
CA ARG A 178 -16.76 -7.18 18.31
C ARG A 178 -17.62 -7.89 19.34
N LEU A 179 -18.51 -8.79 18.92
CA LEU A 179 -19.34 -9.60 19.83
C LEU A 179 -18.55 -10.75 20.49
N ALA A 180 -17.32 -11.02 20.04
CA ALA A 180 -16.45 -12.04 20.59
C ALA A 180 -15.46 -11.52 21.66
N LEU A 181 -15.51 -10.22 21.95
CA LEU A 181 -14.78 -9.55 23.04
C LEU A 181 -15.66 -9.45 24.29
#